data_AF-A0A967LDV3-F1
#
_entry.id   AF-A0A967LDV3-F1
#
_cell.length_a   1.000
_cell.length_b   1.000
_cell.length_c   1.000
_cell.angle_alpha   90.00
_cell.angle_beta   90.00
_cell.angle_gamma   90.00
#
_symmetry.space_group_name_H-M   'P 1'
#
loop_
_entity.id
_entity.type
_entity.pdbx_description
1 polymer ?
#
loop_
_entity_poly.entity_id
_entity_poly.type
_entity_poly.pdbx_seq_one_letter_code
_entity_poly.pdbx_strand_id
1 'polypeptide(L)' 'TGSIIPGRPAMGSWVTYGLGSEGQNLPGFVVLTSVGGGQSQPIAARQWHSGFLPGQYQGV' A
#
# COMPACT_ATOMS: atom_id res chain seq x y z
N THR A 1 -10.78 -5.95 10.07
CA THR A 1 -9.95 -4.75 9.83
C THR A 1 -9.33 -4.88 8.46
N GLY A 2 -9.86 -4.14 7.48
CA GLY A 2 -9.54 -4.34 6.05
C GLY A 2 -10.65 -3.86 5.12
N SER A 3 -11.47 -2.90 5.54
CA SER A 3 -12.48 -2.33 4.64
C SER A 3 -11.77 -1.39 3.66
N ILE A 4 -11.88 -1.65 2.37
CA ILE A 4 -11.36 -0.79 1.29
C ILE A 4 -12.30 0.42 1.13
N ILE A 5 -12.51 1.16 2.22
CA ILE A 5 -13.28 2.40 2.19
C ILE A 5 -12.37 3.46 1.55
N PRO A 6 -12.82 4.13 0.49
CA PRO A 6 -12.06 5.18 -0.16
C PRO A 6 -11.55 6.21 0.85
N GLY A 7 -10.27 6.58 0.75
CA GLY A 7 -9.63 7.58 1.61
C GLY A 7 -9.04 7.06 2.93
N ARG A 8 -9.29 5.79 3.30
CA ARG A 8 -8.62 5.18 4.47
C ARG A 8 -7.26 4.61 4.08
N PRO A 9 -6.24 4.70 4.96
CA PRO A 9 -4.94 4.12 4.69
C PRO A 9 -5.03 2.59 4.57
N ALA A 10 -4.26 2.04 3.64
CA ALA A 10 -4.10 0.60 3.50
C ALA A 10 -3.43 -0.02 4.73
N MET A 11 -3.57 -1.33 4.89
CA MET A 11 -2.97 -2.05 6.03
C MET A 11 -1.46 -1.88 6.07
N GLY A 12 -0.77 -1.96 4.93
CA GLY A 12 0.67 -1.69 4.83
C GLY A 12 1.02 -0.29 5.29
N SER A 13 0.29 0.74 4.83
CA SER A 13 0.50 2.13 5.27
C SER A 13 0.34 2.32 6.78
N TRP A 14 -0.64 1.66 7.41
CA TRP A 14 -0.83 1.71 8.86
C TRP A 14 0.31 1.03 9.63
N VAL A 15 0.74 -0.14 9.16
CA VAL A 15 1.81 -0.91 9.80
C VAL A 15 3.12 -0.13 9.72
N THR A 16 3.46 0.41 8.54
CA THR A 16 4.68 1.21 8.36
C THR A 16 4.62 2.54 9.09
N TYR A 17 3.44 3.17 9.24
CA TYR A 17 3.29 4.39 10.05
C TYR A 17 3.43 4.11 11.55
N GLY A 18 2.79 3.05 12.04
CA GLY A 18 2.75 2.73 13.47
C GLY A 18 4.03 2.07 14.01
N LEU A 19 4.65 1.20 13.22
CA LEU A 19 5.83 0.42 13.63
C LEU A 19 7.12 0.91 12.97
N GLY A 20 7.03 1.72 11.92
CA GLY A 20 8.18 2.13 11.12
C GLY A 20 8.65 1.04 10.14
N SER A 21 9.75 1.33 9.46
CA SER A 21 10.53 0.34 8.70
C SER A 21 11.93 0.24 9.30
N GLU A 22 12.50 -0.97 9.33
CA GLU A 22 13.87 -1.18 9.83
C GLU A 22 14.93 -0.55 8.89
N GLY A 23 14.61 -0.43 7.60
CA GLY A 23 15.45 0.21 6.60
C GLY A 23 15.03 1.64 6.29
N GLN A 24 16.00 2.57 6.23
CA GLN A 24 15.80 3.96 5.78
C GLN A 24 15.97 4.11 4.26
N ASN A 25 16.57 3.12 3.61
CA ASN A 25 16.90 3.14 2.17
C ASN A 25 15.96 2.25 1.32
N LEU A 26 15.01 1.56 1.95
CA LEU A 26 14.09 0.63 1.29
C LEU A 26 12.64 1.06 1.55
N PRO A 27 11.72 0.83 0.59
CA PRO A 27 10.31 1.12 0.80
C PRO A 27 9.74 0.32 1.98
N GLY A 28 9.07 1.00 2.91
CA GLY A 28 8.47 0.35 4.07
C GLY A 28 7.20 -0.47 3.78
N PHE A 29 6.64 -0.34 2.58
CA PHE A 29 5.49 -1.12 2.10
C PHE A 29 5.56 -1.29 0.58
N VAL A 30 5.53 -2.55 0.10
CA VAL A 30 5.62 -2.91 -1.32
C VAL A 30 4.40 -3.73 -1.72
N VAL A 31 3.89 -3.48 -2.92
CA VAL A 31 2.74 -4.17 -3.50
C VAL A 31 3.19 -4.92 -4.75
N LEU A 32 2.91 -6.23 -4.76
CA LEU A 32 3.22 -7.07 -5.90
C LEU A 32 1.98 -7.26 -6.76
N THR A 33 2.03 -6.78 -8.00
CA THR A 33 0.98 -6.99 -9.00
C THR A 33 1.43 -8.02 -10.02
N SER A 34 0.60 -9.04 -10.27
CA SER A 34 0.85 -9.99 -11.35
C SER A 34 0.64 -9.31 -12.70
N VAL A 35 1.69 -9.30 -13.54
CA VAL A 35 1.66 -8.78 -14.90
C VAL A 35 2.04 -9.90 -15.89
N GLY A 36 1.03 -10.63 -16.42
CA GLY A 36 1.26 -11.60 -17.49
C GLY A 36 0.26 -12.78 -17.59
N GLY A 37 0.05 -13.27 -18.82
CA GLY A 37 -0.57 -14.56 -19.16
C GLY A 37 -2.10 -14.69 -19.11
N GLY A 38 -2.79 -13.85 -18.33
CA GLY A 38 -4.25 -13.86 -18.16
C GLY A 38 -4.85 -12.46 -18.00
N GLN A 39 -6.13 -12.39 -17.62
CA GLN A 39 -6.83 -11.13 -17.33
C GLN A 39 -5.99 -10.28 -16.37
N SER A 40 -5.55 -9.11 -16.84
CA SER A 40 -4.88 -8.13 -15.99
C SER A 40 -5.76 -7.90 -14.77
N GLN A 41 -5.23 -8.17 -13.58
CA GLN A 41 -6.02 -8.01 -12.36
C GLN A 41 -6.49 -6.55 -12.31
N PRO A 42 -7.79 -6.25 -12.17
CA PRO A 42 -8.30 -4.88 -12.10
C PRO A 42 -8.01 -4.28 -10.73
N ILE A 43 -6.72 -4.23 -10.37
CA ILE A 43 -6.23 -3.70 -9.10
C ILE A 43 -5.88 -2.23 -9.32
N ALA A 44 -6.60 -1.35 -8.66
CA ALA A 44 -6.41 0.09 -8.74
C ALA A 44 -5.53 0.56 -7.58
N ALA A 45 -4.67 1.56 -7.82
CA ALA A 45 -3.77 2.13 -6.81
C ALA A 45 -4.45 2.55 -5.50
N ARG A 46 -5.76 2.86 -5.54
CA ARG A 46 -6.60 3.13 -4.37
C ARG A 46 -6.62 2.00 -3.33
N GLN A 47 -6.28 0.77 -3.71
CA GLN A 47 -6.31 -0.40 -2.84
C GLN A 47 -5.10 -0.46 -1.88
N TRP A 48 -4.04 0.28 -2.17
CA TRP A 48 -2.82 0.35 -1.34
C TRP A 48 -2.41 1.81 -1.04
N HIS A 49 -3.40 2.69 -0.98
CA HIS A 49 -3.18 4.13 -0.79
C HIS A 49 -2.86 4.49 0.68
N SER A 50 -2.02 5.52 0.88
CA SER A 50 -1.72 6.08 2.21
C SER A 50 -2.90 6.80 2.85
N GLY A 51 -3.93 7.15 2.07
CA GLY A 51 -5.10 7.88 2.58
C GLY A 51 -4.69 9.25 3.11
N PHE A 52 -5.08 9.56 4.35
CA PHE A 52 -4.67 10.78 5.03
C PHE A 52 -3.24 10.72 5.63
N LEU A 53 -2.56 9.57 5.61
CA LEU A 53 -1.18 9.47 6.06
C LEU A 53 -0.23 10.10 5.04
N PRO A 54 0.94 10.60 5.48
CA PRO A 54 1.95 11.16 4.58
C PRO A 54 2.28 10.20 3.42
N GLY A 55 2.54 10.76 2.24
CA GLY A 55 2.78 9.99 1.01
C GLY A 55 3.94 8.99 1.09
N GLN A 56 4.85 9.13 2.06
CA GLN A 56 5.93 8.17 2.33
C GLN A 56 5.44 6.76 2.74
N TYR A 57 4.17 6.62 3.15
CA TYR A 57 3.55 5.33 3.50
C TYR A 57 2.69 4.74 2.37
N GLN A 58 2.73 5.35 1.18
CA GLN A 58 2.07 4.84 -0.01
C GLN A 58 2.73 3.52 -0.43
N GLY A 59 1.92 2.49 -0.75
CA GLY A 59 2.45 1.27 -1.34
C GLY A 59 3.01 1.53 -2.73
N VAL A 60 4.22 1.03 -2.98
CA VAL A 60 4.90 1.06 -4.29
C VAL A 60 4.76 -0.26 -5.03
#